data_AF-A0A936PS15-F1
#
_entry.id   AF-A0A936PS15-F1
#
_cell.length_a   1.000
_cell.length_b   1.000
_cell.length_c   1.000
_cell.angle_alpha   90.00
_cell.angle_beta   90.00
_cell.angle_gamma   90.00
#
_symmetry.space_group_name_H-M   'P 1'
#
loop_
_entity.id
_entity.type
_entity.pdbx_description
1 polymer ?
#
loop_
_entity_poly.entity_id
_entity_poly.type
_entity_poly.pdbx_seq_one_letter_code
_entity_poly.pdbx_strand_id
1 'polypeptide(L)'
;MLTTGTDPLDTDSDDDGLGDGDEVLTTGTDPNDADSDDDGLSDGDELLTHSTDPLDPDTDDGGRSDGDEVIFDGTDPLEPSDDLADTDSDGLTDYYEENVSGTDPNDADSDDDGLSDGDELLTHSTDPLDADSDDGGRSDGDEVLTDGTDPLEVSDDLVDSDGDGLTDYTETTTTATDPNDADSDDDGLSDGDEVLVHETDPNDADTDDGGVDDGSRSRRAQILDPADDAEAEDDSLGTPKGGGGLSCAATEAPSTSALGALFGLMAALLRRRRA
;
A
#
# COMPACT_ATOMS: atom_id res chain seq x y z
N MET A 1 -31.37 -25.77 32.90
CA MET A 1 -30.66 -26.26 31.72
C MET A 1 -30.12 -25.02 31.03
N LEU A 2 -29.05 -24.46 31.59
CA LEU A 2 -28.11 -23.72 30.76
C LEU A 2 -27.45 -24.79 29.87
N THR A 3 -27.25 -24.47 28.60
CA THR A 3 -26.60 -25.35 27.63
C THR A 3 -25.38 -24.59 27.16
N THR A 4 -24.23 -24.95 27.69
CA THR A 4 -22.93 -24.26 27.61
C THR A 4 -22.24 -24.39 26.25
N GLY A 5 -23.01 -24.52 25.14
CA GLY A 5 -22.43 -24.66 23.79
C GLY A 5 -21.81 -26.02 23.46
N THR A 6 -21.10 -26.63 24.41
CA THR A 6 -20.12 -27.71 24.23
C THR A 6 -20.62 -29.02 23.58
N ASP A 7 -19.69 -29.76 22.94
CA ASP A 7 -19.96 -31.10 22.41
C ASP A 7 -19.82 -32.15 23.53
N PRO A 8 -20.88 -32.90 23.90
CA PRO A 8 -20.80 -33.94 24.93
C PRO A 8 -19.97 -35.19 24.56
N LEU A 9 -19.25 -35.16 23.43
CA LEU A 9 -18.21 -36.12 23.07
C LEU A 9 -16.79 -35.58 23.23
N ASP A 10 -16.63 -34.25 23.34
CA ASP A 10 -15.45 -33.62 23.92
C ASP A 10 -15.60 -33.49 25.43
N THR A 11 -14.52 -33.08 26.09
CA THR A 11 -14.46 -32.90 27.56
C THR A 11 -13.76 -31.62 28.00
N ASP A 12 -13.31 -30.85 27.02
CA ASP A 12 -12.39 -29.72 26.99
C ASP A 12 -12.66 -29.19 25.57
N SER A 13 -13.34 -28.05 25.44
CA SER A 13 -14.09 -27.70 24.21
C SER A 13 -13.46 -26.53 23.42
N ASP A 14 -12.54 -25.83 24.06
CA ASP A 14 -11.64 -24.79 23.57
C ASP A 14 -10.17 -25.29 23.48
N ASP A 15 -9.87 -26.50 23.98
CA ASP A 15 -8.54 -27.14 24.00
C ASP A 15 -7.52 -26.41 24.91
N ASP A 16 -7.97 -25.72 25.97
CA ASP A 16 -7.14 -24.92 26.90
C ASP A 16 -6.42 -25.79 27.97
N GLY A 17 -6.93 -27.00 28.24
CA GLY A 17 -6.40 -27.95 29.22
C GLY A 17 -7.16 -28.03 30.55
N LEU A 18 -8.19 -27.21 30.76
CA LEU A 18 -9.26 -27.45 31.70
C LEU A 18 -10.29 -28.39 31.06
N GLY A 19 -11.55 -28.34 31.49
CA GLY A 19 -12.55 -29.17 30.86
C GLY A 19 -13.94 -28.80 31.33
N ASP A 20 -14.93 -28.90 30.42
CA ASP A 20 -16.25 -28.24 30.51
C ASP A 20 -16.89 -28.28 31.91
N GLY A 21 -16.70 -29.41 32.59
CA GLY A 21 -17.32 -29.73 33.86
C GLY A 21 -16.58 -29.15 35.06
N ASP A 22 -15.25 -29.06 35.01
CA ASP A 22 -14.44 -28.47 36.07
C ASP A 22 -14.50 -26.94 35.98
N GLU A 23 -14.54 -26.35 34.78
CA GLU A 23 -14.71 -24.92 34.60
C GLU A 23 -16.04 -24.41 35.19
N VAL A 24 -17.17 -24.87 34.64
CA VAL A 24 -18.55 -24.48 35.01
C VAL A 24 -18.88 -24.76 36.49
N LEU A 25 -18.16 -25.68 37.15
CA LEU A 25 -18.38 -26.05 38.54
C LEU A 25 -17.36 -25.50 39.54
N THR A 26 -16.19 -25.04 39.08
CA THR A 26 -15.03 -24.81 39.95
C THR A 26 -14.35 -23.46 39.73
N THR A 27 -14.04 -23.08 38.49
CA THR A 27 -13.40 -21.81 38.14
C THR A 27 -14.48 -20.73 37.96
N GLY A 28 -15.46 -20.99 37.10
CA GLY A 28 -16.51 -20.05 36.71
C GLY A 28 -16.39 -19.51 35.28
N THR A 29 -15.39 -19.98 34.54
CA THR A 29 -15.05 -19.63 33.14
C THR A 29 -16.06 -20.19 32.12
N ASP A 30 -15.97 -19.80 30.83
CA ASP A 30 -16.84 -20.32 29.75
C ASP A 30 -16.11 -21.39 28.92
N PRO A 31 -16.58 -22.66 28.89
CA PRO A 31 -16.00 -23.77 28.12
C PRO A 31 -16.03 -23.66 26.59
N ASN A 32 -15.98 -22.46 26.04
CA ASN A 32 -15.78 -22.23 24.61
C ASN A 32 -14.87 -21.01 24.37
N ASP A 33 -14.19 -20.52 25.42
CA ASP A 33 -13.32 -19.34 25.47
C ASP A 33 -12.10 -19.75 26.30
N ALA A 34 -10.95 -19.90 25.63
CA ALA A 34 -9.73 -20.42 26.28
C ALA A 34 -9.09 -19.42 27.26
N ASP A 35 -9.48 -18.15 27.18
CA ASP A 35 -8.92 -16.97 27.85
C ASP A 35 -10.14 -16.13 28.26
N SER A 36 -10.56 -16.27 29.53
CA SER A 36 -11.88 -15.80 30.00
C SER A 36 -11.94 -14.32 30.40
N ASP A 37 -10.79 -13.66 30.55
CA ASP A 37 -10.68 -12.23 30.86
C ASP A 37 -9.91 -11.40 29.80
N ASP A 38 -9.52 -12.02 28.68
CA ASP A 38 -8.86 -11.44 27.50
C ASP A 38 -7.44 -10.89 27.81
N ASP A 39 -6.67 -11.57 28.67
CA ASP A 39 -5.34 -11.15 29.15
C ASP A 39 -4.15 -11.75 28.34
N GLY A 40 -4.40 -12.81 27.56
CA GLY A 40 -3.40 -13.48 26.72
C GLY A 40 -2.82 -14.78 27.30
N LEU A 41 -3.10 -15.12 28.56
CA LEU A 41 -2.97 -16.48 29.09
C LEU A 41 -4.26 -17.27 28.88
N SER A 42 -4.16 -18.59 28.95
CA SER A 42 -5.35 -19.44 28.92
C SER A 42 -5.74 -19.83 30.35
N ASP A 43 -7.04 -19.98 30.64
CA ASP A 43 -7.56 -20.30 31.98
C ASP A 43 -6.82 -21.50 32.62
N GLY A 44 -6.49 -22.48 31.78
CA GLY A 44 -5.70 -23.66 32.11
C GLY A 44 -4.23 -23.40 32.39
N ASP A 45 -3.53 -22.56 31.62
CA ASP A 45 -2.14 -22.22 31.90
C ASP A 45 -2.02 -21.34 33.16
N GLU A 46 -2.94 -20.40 33.33
CA GLU A 46 -3.12 -19.66 34.58
C GLU A 46 -3.23 -20.58 35.81
N LEU A 47 -4.26 -21.42 35.86
CA LEU A 47 -4.52 -22.26 37.05
C LEU A 47 -3.51 -23.39 37.26
N LEU A 48 -2.88 -23.90 36.19
CA LEU A 48 -1.97 -25.06 36.26
C LEU A 48 -0.49 -24.66 36.32
N THR A 49 -0.13 -23.50 35.77
CA THR A 49 1.26 -23.04 35.64
C THR A 49 1.54 -21.79 36.49
N HIS A 50 0.71 -20.74 36.43
CA HIS A 50 1.00 -19.42 37.02
C HIS A 50 0.40 -19.21 38.42
N SER A 51 -0.73 -19.86 38.71
CA SER A 51 -1.54 -19.74 39.93
C SER A 51 -2.29 -18.40 40.11
N THR A 52 -2.63 -17.77 39.00
CA THR A 52 -3.48 -16.57 38.85
C THR A 52 -4.98 -16.92 38.91
N ASP A 53 -5.89 -15.94 38.83
CA ASP A 53 -7.35 -16.12 38.82
C ASP A 53 -7.93 -15.79 37.42
N PRO A 54 -8.41 -16.78 36.63
CA PRO A 54 -8.74 -16.64 35.20
C PRO A 54 -10.07 -15.91 34.92
N LEU A 55 -10.32 -14.84 35.68
CA LEU A 55 -11.48 -13.96 35.66
C LEU A 55 -11.12 -12.54 36.16
N ASP A 56 -9.83 -12.25 36.36
CA ASP A 56 -9.27 -11.02 36.92
C ASP A 56 -7.86 -10.80 36.31
N PRO A 57 -7.73 -10.02 35.21
CA PRO A 57 -6.54 -9.98 34.34
C PRO A 57 -5.34 -9.21 34.93
N ASP A 58 -5.29 -9.05 36.25
CA ASP A 58 -4.26 -8.41 37.09
C ASP A 58 -4.49 -9.00 38.50
N THR A 59 -3.98 -10.22 38.73
CA THR A 59 -4.32 -11.02 39.92
C THR A 59 -3.88 -10.35 41.23
N ASP A 60 -2.85 -9.51 41.18
CA ASP A 60 -2.18 -8.99 42.38
C ASP A 60 -2.41 -7.50 42.69
N ASP A 61 -3.25 -6.82 41.90
CA ASP A 61 -3.56 -5.37 41.92
C ASP A 61 -2.30 -4.49 41.68
N GLY A 62 -1.29 -5.00 40.96
CA GLY A 62 -0.01 -4.34 40.70
C GLY A 62 -0.10 -3.27 39.60
N GLY A 63 -0.92 -3.53 38.58
CA GLY A 63 -1.22 -2.60 37.49
C GLY A 63 -0.70 -3.01 36.11
N ARG A 64 -0.19 -4.23 35.95
CA ARG A 64 0.11 -4.89 34.67
C ARG A 64 -0.73 -6.18 34.57
N SER A 65 -0.92 -6.71 33.36
CA SER A 65 -1.69 -7.94 33.21
C SER A 65 -0.86 -9.19 33.50
N ASP A 66 -1.49 -10.24 34.03
CA ASP A 66 -0.79 -11.48 34.37
C ASP A 66 -0.10 -12.07 33.12
N GLY A 67 -0.74 -11.95 31.96
CA GLY A 67 -0.23 -12.30 30.64
C GLY A 67 0.94 -11.44 30.18
N ASP A 68 0.89 -10.12 30.32
CA ASP A 68 2.02 -9.26 29.96
C ASP A 68 3.26 -9.56 30.81
N GLU A 69 3.04 -9.74 32.12
CA GLU A 69 4.07 -10.10 33.08
C GLU A 69 4.76 -11.43 32.76
N VAL A 70 3.98 -12.42 32.32
CA VAL A 70 4.48 -13.75 31.96
C VAL A 70 5.13 -13.79 30.57
N ILE A 71 4.54 -13.13 29.57
CA ILE A 71 4.90 -13.27 28.16
C ILE A 71 6.01 -12.30 27.76
N PHE A 72 5.95 -11.04 28.20
CA PHE A 72 6.87 -9.99 27.77
C PHE A 72 7.93 -9.66 28.83
N ASP A 73 7.53 -9.46 30.08
CA ASP A 73 8.42 -8.93 31.12
C ASP A 73 9.26 -10.03 31.80
N GLY A 74 8.64 -11.17 32.09
CA GLY A 74 9.19 -12.25 32.90
C GLY A 74 9.26 -11.93 34.40
N THR A 75 8.31 -11.13 34.89
CA THR A 75 8.04 -10.84 36.31
C THR A 75 7.22 -11.97 36.96
N ASP A 76 6.79 -11.81 38.22
CA ASP A 76 5.98 -12.80 38.94
C ASP A 76 4.57 -12.19 39.13
N PRO A 77 3.50 -12.70 38.46
CA PRO A 77 2.13 -12.13 38.47
C PRO A 77 1.38 -12.32 39.80
N LEU A 78 2.13 -12.25 40.89
CA LEU A 78 1.81 -12.44 42.30
C LEU A 78 2.71 -11.58 43.22
N GLU A 79 3.64 -10.76 42.68
CA GLU A 79 4.47 -9.78 43.39
C GLU A 79 4.28 -8.35 42.84
N PRO A 80 3.28 -7.55 43.34
CA PRO A 80 2.82 -6.25 42.79
C PRO A 80 3.81 -5.09 43.05
N SER A 81 5.06 -5.33 42.73
CA SER A 81 6.20 -4.45 42.96
C SER A 81 7.42 -4.79 42.10
N ASP A 82 7.39 -5.86 41.28
CA ASP A 82 8.30 -6.00 40.15
C ASP A 82 7.67 -5.71 38.78
N ASP A 83 6.36 -5.43 38.72
CA ASP A 83 5.67 -4.86 37.56
C ASP A 83 6.47 -3.71 36.92
N LEU A 84 6.58 -3.75 35.61
CA LEU A 84 7.10 -2.64 34.83
C LEU A 84 5.92 -1.83 34.31
N ALA A 85 5.79 -0.58 34.79
CA ALA A 85 4.74 0.31 34.30
C ALA A 85 4.83 0.48 32.78
N ASP A 86 3.65 0.58 32.16
CA ASP A 86 3.39 0.99 30.79
C ASP A 86 2.42 2.18 30.92
N THR A 87 2.93 3.39 30.74
CA THR A 87 2.25 4.61 31.20
C THR A 87 1.29 5.22 30.16
N ASP A 88 1.48 4.92 28.87
CA ASP A 88 0.59 5.34 27.77
C ASP A 88 -0.20 4.19 27.11
N SER A 89 0.11 2.94 27.46
CA SER A 89 -0.60 1.71 27.07
C SER A 89 -0.42 1.33 25.60
N ASP A 90 0.81 1.43 25.10
CA ASP A 90 1.21 1.08 23.74
C ASP A 90 1.69 -0.38 23.58
N GLY A 91 1.98 -1.07 24.69
CA GLY A 91 2.51 -2.43 24.74
C GLY A 91 4.01 -2.54 25.10
N LEU A 92 4.72 -1.42 25.22
CA LEU A 92 6.07 -1.32 25.76
C LEU A 92 6.02 -0.95 27.24
N THR A 93 7.14 -1.14 27.95
CA THR A 93 7.25 -0.71 29.36
C THR A 93 8.07 0.56 29.46
N ASP A 94 7.74 1.45 30.40
CA ASP A 94 8.52 2.63 30.80
C ASP A 94 10.04 2.32 30.84
N TYR A 95 10.39 1.11 31.31
CA TYR A 95 11.77 0.64 31.38
C TYR A 95 12.37 0.34 30.00
N TYR A 96 11.65 -0.42 29.16
CA TYR A 96 12.07 -0.76 27.80
C TYR A 96 12.23 0.51 26.96
N GLU A 97 11.29 1.43 27.06
CA GLU A 97 11.31 2.71 26.37
C GLU A 97 12.50 3.60 26.78
N GLU A 98 12.64 3.91 28.08
CA GLU A 98 13.74 4.76 28.58
C GLU A 98 15.14 4.16 28.32
N ASN A 99 15.27 2.83 28.15
CA ASN A 99 16.56 2.13 28.18
C ASN A 99 16.90 1.29 26.93
N VAL A 100 15.95 1.02 26.02
CA VAL A 100 16.10 0.12 24.87
C VAL A 100 15.72 0.78 23.54
N SER A 101 14.46 1.19 23.33
CA SER A 101 14.03 1.89 22.11
C SER A 101 14.47 3.36 22.12
N GLY A 102 14.19 4.08 23.21
CA GLY A 102 14.45 5.51 23.35
C GLY A 102 13.26 6.43 23.08
N THR A 103 12.05 5.85 23.07
CA THR A 103 10.73 6.49 22.99
C THR A 103 10.36 7.21 24.31
N ASP A 104 9.24 7.95 24.36
CA ASP A 104 8.76 8.63 25.59
C ASP A 104 7.59 7.83 26.19
N PRO A 105 7.69 7.31 27.44
CA PRO A 105 6.63 6.57 28.16
C PRO A 105 5.34 7.35 28.48
N ASN A 106 5.00 8.37 27.70
CA ASN A 106 3.82 9.20 27.86
C ASN A 106 3.22 9.55 26.49
N ASP A 107 3.71 8.95 25.40
CA ASP A 107 3.47 9.27 24.00
C ASP A 107 3.59 7.99 23.15
N ALA A 108 2.51 7.20 23.13
CA ALA A 108 2.40 5.88 22.49
C ALA A 108 2.65 5.83 20.95
N ASP A 109 3.01 6.95 20.32
CA ASP A 109 3.23 7.15 18.88
C ASP A 109 4.28 8.28 18.81
N SER A 110 5.55 7.89 18.93
CA SER A 110 6.67 8.79 19.26
C SER A 110 7.10 9.69 18.09
N ASP A 111 6.67 9.42 16.87
CA ASP A 111 6.97 10.23 15.67
C ASP A 111 5.74 10.79 14.91
N ASP A 112 4.52 10.61 15.45
CA ASP A 112 3.22 11.10 14.94
C ASP A 112 2.82 10.46 13.57
N ASP A 113 3.24 9.23 13.30
CA ASP A 113 2.99 8.44 12.08
C ASP A 113 1.59 7.79 12.03
N GLY A 114 1.10 7.32 13.18
CA GLY A 114 -0.19 6.66 13.35
C GLY A 114 -0.15 5.16 13.67
N LEU A 115 1.02 4.52 13.66
CA LEU A 115 1.29 3.28 14.41
C LEU A 115 1.67 3.63 15.87
N SER A 116 1.67 2.62 16.75
CA SER A 116 2.20 2.79 18.11
C SER A 116 3.58 2.18 18.24
N ASP A 117 4.42 2.72 19.12
CA ASP A 117 5.83 2.28 19.24
C ASP A 117 5.94 0.76 19.51
N GLY A 118 4.99 0.21 20.26
CA GLY A 118 4.76 -1.21 20.47
C GLY A 118 4.31 -1.98 19.23
N ASP A 119 3.33 -1.49 18.46
CA ASP A 119 2.90 -2.14 17.20
C ASP A 119 4.06 -2.18 16.19
N GLU A 120 4.84 -1.10 16.11
CA GLU A 120 6.03 -1.00 15.29
C GLU A 120 7.09 -2.03 15.67
N LEU A 121 7.52 -2.06 16.93
CA LEU A 121 8.60 -2.95 17.36
C LEU A 121 8.18 -4.43 17.45
N LEU A 122 6.91 -4.72 17.77
CA LEU A 122 6.42 -6.08 17.99
C LEU A 122 5.81 -6.71 16.74
N THR A 123 5.15 -5.91 15.89
CA THR A 123 4.42 -6.40 14.70
C THR A 123 5.13 -6.06 13.39
N HIS A 124 5.53 -4.80 13.18
CA HIS A 124 6.00 -4.32 11.86
C HIS A 124 7.51 -4.37 11.66
N SER A 125 8.29 -4.35 12.73
CA SER A 125 9.77 -4.26 12.74
C SER A 125 10.34 -2.97 12.14
N THR A 126 9.58 -1.87 12.22
CA THR A 126 9.94 -0.49 11.89
C THR A 126 10.71 0.19 13.05
N ASP A 127 11.16 1.45 12.89
CA ASP A 127 11.85 2.22 13.94
C ASP A 127 10.93 3.34 14.45
N PRO A 128 10.39 3.27 15.69
CA PRO A 128 9.33 4.16 16.21
C PRO A 128 9.82 5.57 16.59
N LEU A 129 10.81 6.06 15.86
CA LEU A 129 11.41 7.38 15.96
C LEU A 129 11.69 7.96 14.56
N ASP A 130 11.25 7.28 13.50
CA ASP A 130 11.48 7.57 12.09
C ASP A 130 10.31 7.05 11.23
N ALA A 131 9.23 7.85 11.20
CA ALA A 131 7.96 7.74 10.47
C ALA A 131 8.00 7.40 8.95
N ASP A 132 9.08 6.86 8.41
CA ASP A 132 9.31 6.42 7.02
C ASP A 132 10.55 5.50 7.07
N SER A 133 10.37 4.27 7.59
CA SER A 133 11.48 3.38 7.99
C SER A 133 12.39 2.94 6.85
N ASP A 134 11.95 3.07 5.60
CA ASP A 134 12.72 2.68 4.41
C ASP A 134 13.19 3.82 3.49
N ASP A 135 12.95 5.09 3.89
CA ASP A 135 13.22 6.33 3.13
C ASP A 135 12.44 6.40 1.78
N GLY A 136 11.26 5.77 1.67
CA GLY A 136 10.44 5.66 0.46
C GLY A 136 9.55 6.87 0.17
N GLY A 137 9.18 7.62 1.21
CA GLY A 137 8.39 8.85 1.11
C GLY A 137 6.89 8.68 1.37
N ARG A 138 6.47 7.48 1.80
CA ARG A 138 5.26 7.27 2.61
C ARG A 138 5.65 7.04 4.07
N SER A 139 4.68 7.16 4.96
CA SER A 139 4.89 6.79 6.36
C SER A 139 4.45 5.36 6.63
N ASP A 140 5.12 4.69 7.56
CA ASP A 140 4.92 3.27 7.88
C ASP A 140 3.44 2.99 8.22
N GLY A 141 2.80 3.91 8.93
CA GLY A 141 1.37 3.91 9.24
C GLY A 141 0.45 4.14 8.05
N ASP A 142 0.82 4.96 7.07
CA ASP A 142 0.04 5.07 5.81
C ASP A 142 0.18 3.77 5.00
N GLU A 143 1.38 3.20 4.94
CA GLU A 143 1.64 1.93 4.26
C GLU A 143 0.87 0.75 4.87
N VAL A 144 0.89 0.63 6.19
CA VAL A 144 0.19 -0.43 6.93
C VAL A 144 -1.33 -0.22 6.97
N LEU A 145 -1.79 0.99 7.29
CA LEU A 145 -3.21 1.25 7.58
C LEU A 145 -4.02 1.68 6.35
N THR A 146 -3.39 2.33 5.36
CA THR A 146 -4.06 2.87 4.16
C THR A 146 -3.83 2.00 2.93
N ASP A 147 -2.57 1.71 2.58
CA ASP A 147 -2.21 1.11 1.28
C ASP A 147 -2.11 -0.43 1.29
N GLY A 148 -1.69 -1.00 2.42
CA GLY A 148 -1.42 -2.43 2.58
C GLY A 148 -0.14 -2.89 1.89
N THR A 149 0.86 -2.01 1.86
CA THR A 149 2.25 -2.24 1.40
C THR A 149 3.12 -2.74 2.56
N ASP A 150 4.42 -2.93 2.34
CA ASP A 150 5.37 -3.44 3.34
C ASP A 150 6.33 -2.29 3.71
N PRO A 151 6.27 -1.71 4.94
CA PRO A 151 6.97 -0.47 5.34
C PRO A 151 8.50 -0.62 5.50
N LEU A 152 9.07 -1.59 4.78
CA LEU A 152 10.48 -1.95 4.76
C LEU A 152 10.96 -2.25 3.32
N GLU A 153 10.16 -1.99 2.29
CA GLU A 153 10.38 -2.40 0.90
C GLU A 153 10.27 -1.33 -0.22
N VAL A 154 10.28 -0.01 0.05
CA VAL A 154 10.69 1.21 -0.75
C VAL A 154 10.31 1.28 -2.25
N SER A 155 9.57 0.30 -2.73
CA SER A 155 9.38 -0.04 -4.13
C SER A 155 7.94 -0.44 -4.43
N ASP A 156 7.12 -0.57 -3.39
CA ASP A 156 5.67 -0.57 -3.46
C ASP A 156 4.99 0.71 -2.89
N ASP A 157 5.76 1.74 -2.50
CA ASP A 157 5.33 3.14 -2.33
C ASP A 157 4.67 3.71 -3.61
N LEU A 158 3.38 3.46 -3.78
CA LEU A 158 2.65 3.79 -5.00
C LEU A 158 1.53 4.81 -4.73
N VAL A 159 1.88 6.07 -4.45
CA VAL A 159 0.90 7.17 -4.47
C VAL A 159 0.67 7.57 -5.92
N ASP A 160 -0.56 7.48 -6.43
CA ASP A 160 -1.00 7.90 -7.78
C ASP A 160 -2.37 8.59 -7.57
N SER A 161 -2.33 9.89 -7.27
CA SER A 161 -3.44 10.65 -6.67
C SER A 161 -4.58 10.98 -7.64
N ASP A 162 -4.32 11.05 -8.95
CA ASP A 162 -5.35 11.23 -9.98
C ASP A 162 -5.66 9.97 -10.81
N GLY A 163 -4.80 8.94 -10.75
CA GLY A 163 -5.02 7.62 -11.32
C GLY A 163 -4.60 7.49 -12.78
N ASP A 164 -3.69 8.33 -13.26
CA ASP A 164 -3.24 8.36 -14.66
C ASP A 164 -2.14 7.33 -14.98
N GLY A 165 -1.49 6.77 -13.96
CA GLY A 165 -0.42 5.78 -14.05
C GLY A 165 1.00 6.29 -13.77
N LEU A 166 1.17 7.58 -13.50
CA LEU A 166 2.33 8.14 -12.82
C LEU A 166 2.11 8.10 -11.30
N THR A 167 3.19 8.24 -10.53
CA THR A 167 3.05 8.43 -9.08
C THR A 167 3.20 9.90 -8.72
N ASP A 168 2.57 10.40 -7.65
CA ASP A 168 2.70 11.80 -7.16
C ASP A 168 4.17 12.22 -7.05
N TYR A 169 5.03 11.27 -6.65
CA TYR A 169 6.48 11.44 -6.64
C TYR A 169 7.04 11.66 -8.05
N THR A 170 6.70 10.80 -9.02
CA THR A 170 7.08 10.94 -10.43
C THR A 170 6.60 12.28 -10.99
N GLU A 171 5.38 12.67 -10.65
CA GLU A 171 4.76 13.88 -11.13
C GLU A 171 5.44 15.14 -10.60
N THR A 172 5.54 15.27 -9.27
CA THR A 172 6.19 16.41 -8.63
C THR A 172 7.69 16.53 -8.92
N THR A 173 8.38 15.42 -9.20
CA THR A 173 9.86 15.41 -9.34
C THR A 173 10.39 15.28 -10.77
N THR A 174 9.63 14.65 -11.68
CA THR A 174 10.12 14.25 -13.01
C THR A 174 9.38 14.93 -14.15
N THR A 175 8.05 14.92 -14.17
CA THR A 175 7.22 15.56 -15.22
C THR A 175 6.85 17.00 -14.88
N ALA A 176 6.86 17.37 -13.59
CA ALA A 176 6.43 18.66 -13.05
C ALA A 176 4.93 18.98 -13.25
N THR A 177 4.12 17.93 -13.37
CA THR A 177 2.65 17.96 -13.45
C THR A 177 2.03 18.15 -12.05
N ASP A 178 0.71 18.38 -11.95
CA ASP A 178 0.00 18.42 -10.66
C ASP A 178 -0.58 17.02 -10.36
N PRO A 179 -0.17 16.34 -9.26
CA PRO A 179 -0.66 14.98 -8.91
C PRO A 179 -2.17 14.80 -8.73
N ASN A 180 -2.95 15.84 -8.96
CA ASN A 180 -4.40 15.87 -8.78
C ASN A 180 -5.11 16.18 -10.11
N ASP A 181 -4.39 16.23 -11.23
CA ASP A 181 -4.84 16.71 -12.53
C ASP A 181 -4.21 15.92 -13.70
N ALA A 182 -4.78 14.74 -13.93
CA ALA A 182 -4.38 13.72 -14.92
C ALA A 182 -4.34 14.15 -16.41
N ASP A 183 -4.34 15.44 -16.74
CA ASP A 183 -4.36 16.04 -18.08
C ASP A 183 -3.89 17.50 -17.91
N SER A 184 -2.61 17.67 -17.52
CA SER A 184 -2.06 18.92 -16.95
C SER A 184 -2.09 20.13 -17.91
N ASP A 185 -2.30 19.92 -19.21
CA ASP A 185 -2.41 20.97 -20.22
C ASP A 185 -3.76 21.03 -20.99
N ASP A 186 -4.77 20.23 -20.57
CA ASP A 186 -6.13 20.13 -21.14
C ASP A 186 -6.18 19.63 -22.63
N ASP A 187 -5.15 18.92 -23.09
CA ASP A 187 -4.99 18.32 -24.43
C ASP A 187 -5.96 17.13 -24.69
N GLY A 188 -6.18 16.29 -23.69
CA GLY A 188 -7.02 15.09 -23.76
C GLY A 188 -6.31 13.75 -24.01
N LEU A 189 -4.97 13.71 -23.90
CA LEU A 189 -4.22 12.59 -23.33
C LEU A 189 -4.23 12.70 -21.78
N SER A 190 -3.50 11.82 -21.10
CA SER A 190 -3.22 11.96 -19.68
C SER A 190 -1.72 11.90 -19.48
N ASP A 191 -1.20 12.58 -18.46
CA ASP A 191 0.25 12.79 -18.29
C ASP A 191 1.03 11.45 -18.28
N GLY A 192 0.44 10.41 -17.72
CA GLY A 192 0.89 9.03 -17.74
C GLY A 192 0.73 8.31 -19.09
N ASP A 193 -0.33 8.52 -19.86
CA ASP A 193 -0.40 8.01 -21.24
C ASP A 193 0.68 8.71 -22.10
N GLU A 194 0.92 9.99 -21.89
CA GLU A 194 1.96 10.77 -22.57
C GLU A 194 3.35 10.25 -22.30
N VAL A 195 3.73 10.16 -21.02
CA VAL A 195 5.06 9.72 -20.59
C VAL A 195 5.30 8.23 -20.83
N LEU A 196 4.29 7.37 -20.65
CA LEU A 196 4.46 5.91 -20.73
C LEU A 196 4.13 5.30 -22.11
N VAL A 197 3.37 6.01 -22.96
CA VAL A 197 2.90 5.48 -24.26
C VAL A 197 3.31 6.35 -25.46
N HIS A 198 3.26 7.67 -25.33
CA HIS A 198 3.42 8.59 -26.47
C HIS A 198 4.81 9.24 -26.58
N GLU A 199 5.57 9.32 -25.48
CA GLU A 199 6.87 10.00 -25.37
C GLU A 199 6.80 11.53 -25.64
N THR A 200 5.69 12.17 -25.26
CA THR A 200 5.40 13.63 -25.33
C THR A 200 5.68 14.36 -23.99
N ASP A 201 5.55 15.69 -23.96
CA ASP A 201 5.73 16.51 -22.73
C ASP A 201 4.36 16.89 -22.14
N PRO A 202 3.95 16.35 -20.98
CA PRO A 202 2.60 16.51 -20.42
C PRO A 202 2.31 17.91 -19.84
N ASN A 203 3.04 18.93 -20.28
CA ASN A 203 2.80 20.34 -19.95
C ASN A 203 2.77 21.21 -21.21
N ASP A 204 2.83 20.62 -22.40
CA ASP A 204 2.90 21.30 -23.68
C ASP A 204 2.09 20.55 -24.75
N ALA A 205 0.79 20.82 -24.78
CA ALA A 205 -0.23 20.21 -25.64
C ALA A 205 0.11 20.09 -27.15
N ASP A 206 1.17 20.72 -27.65
CA ASP A 206 1.69 20.65 -29.03
C ASP A 206 3.23 20.47 -28.96
N THR A 207 3.68 19.33 -28.42
CA THR A 207 5.10 19.04 -28.03
C THR A 207 6.11 19.39 -29.14
N ASP A 208 5.71 19.35 -30.41
CA ASP A 208 6.58 19.56 -31.56
C ASP A 208 6.47 20.93 -32.28
N ASP A 209 5.65 21.87 -31.77
CA ASP A 209 5.29 23.16 -32.39
C ASP A 209 4.61 22.99 -33.79
N GLY A 210 3.99 21.84 -34.07
CA GLY A 210 3.34 21.50 -35.34
C GLY A 210 2.00 22.21 -35.58
N GLY A 211 1.33 22.62 -34.49
CA GLY A 211 0.03 23.31 -34.50
C GLY A 211 -1.17 22.37 -34.44
N VAL A 212 -1.00 21.15 -33.93
CA VAL A 212 -2.04 20.14 -33.71
C VAL A 212 -1.81 19.47 -32.38
N ASP A 213 -2.79 19.59 -31.48
CA ASP A 213 -2.66 19.10 -30.11
C ASP A 213 -2.36 17.57 -30.06
N ASP A 214 -1.49 17.09 -29.18
CA ASP A 214 -0.97 15.71 -29.14
C ASP A 214 -2.06 14.63 -28.98
N GLY A 215 -3.10 14.91 -28.18
CA GLY A 215 -4.34 14.13 -28.02
C GLY A 215 -5.32 14.23 -29.18
N SER A 216 -5.03 15.05 -30.19
CA SER A 216 -5.83 15.11 -31.41
C SER A 216 -5.83 13.77 -32.14
N ARG A 217 -7.01 13.15 -32.21
CA ARG A 217 -7.24 11.83 -32.84
C ARG A 217 -7.11 11.80 -34.38
N SER A 218 -6.25 12.64 -34.95
CA SER A 218 -5.88 12.70 -36.36
C SER A 218 -5.03 11.49 -36.74
N ARG A 219 -5.69 10.48 -37.32
CA ARG A 219 -5.16 9.15 -37.64
C ARG A 219 -4.05 9.15 -38.71
N ARG A 220 -2.92 9.81 -38.50
CA ARG A 220 -1.71 9.72 -39.33
C ARG A 220 -0.46 10.45 -38.87
N ALA A 221 -0.57 11.45 -38.00
CA ALA A 221 0.61 12.16 -37.51
C ALA A 221 1.51 11.22 -36.71
N GLN A 222 2.82 11.42 -36.83
CA GLN A 222 3.75 11.10 -35.76
C GLN A 222 3.73 12.32 -34.84
N ILE A 223 3.46 12.14 -33.55
CA ILE A 223 3.23 13.21 -32.56
C ILE A 223 4.52 14.02 -32.27
N LEU A 224 5.63 13.68 -32.93
CA LEU A 224 6.96 14.30 -32.76
C LEU A 224 7.60 14.65 -34.12
N ASP A 225 6.78 14.90 -35.15
CA ASP A 225 7.21 15.34 -36.49
C ASP A 225 6.31 16.49 -37.01
N PRO A 226 6.66 17.77 -36.75
CA PRO A 226 5.80 18.94 -37.00
C PRO A 226 5.57 19.25 -38.49
N ALA A 227 6.05 18.36 -39.36
CA ALA A 227 5.80 18.37 -40.79
C ALA A 227 4.60 17.48 -41.21
N ASP A 228 4.13 16.56 -40.36
CA ASP A 228 2.97 15.71 -40.65
C ASP A 228 1.63 16.48 -40.47
N ASP A 229 1.60 17.51 -39.63
CA ASP A 229 0.40 18.29 -39.27
C ASP A 229 0.03 19.37 -40.28
N ALA A 230 1.03 19.84 -41.03
CA ALA A 230 0.85 20.78 -42.14
C ALA A 230 -0.04 20.25 -43.29
N GLU A 231 -0.40 18.95 -43.29
CA GLU A 231 -1.29 18.32 -44.26
C GLU A 231 -2.76 18.23 -43.78
N ALA A 232 -3.12 18.83 -42.63
CA ALA A 232 -4.49 18.90 -42.11
C ALA A 232 -5.41 19.96 -42.79
N GLU A 233 -5.06 20.40 -44.01
CA GLU A 233 -5.74 21.51 -44.71
C GLU A 233 -6.68 21.09 -45.87
N ASP A 234 -7.96 21.47 -45.73
CA ASP A 234 -9.01 21.64 -46.76
C ASP A 234 -9.47 20.44 -47.64
N ASP A 235 -10.48 19.68 -47.19
CA ASP A 235 -11.40 18.93 -48.10
C ASP A 235 -12.66 19.76 -48.47
N SER A 236 -12.46 21.00 -48.94
CA SER A 236 -13.56 21.87 -49.40
C SER A 236 -13.86 21.67 -50.89
N LEU A 237 -14.48 20.53 -51.22
CA LEU A 237 -14.93 20.19 -52.57
C LEU A 237 -16.07 21.10 -53.10
N GLY A 238 -15.70 22.29 -53.62
CA GLY A 238 -16.62 23.40 -53.94
C GLY A 238 -16.90 23.76 -55.42
N THR A 239 -16.23 23.15 -56.41
CA THR A 239 -16.49 23.24 -57.89
C THR A 239 -16.18 24.58 -58.62
N PRO A 240 -15.96 24.58 -59.97
CA PRO A 240 -15.00 25.51 -60.59
C PRO A 240 -15.57 26.53 -61.61
N LYS A 241 -14.74 27.53 -62.01
CA LYS A 241 -14.77 28.11 -63.38
C LYS A 241 -13.55 28.96 -63.78
N GLY A 242 -12.77 28.43 -64.74
CA GLY A 242 -12.44 29.15 -65.98
C GLY A 242 -11.14 29.99 -66.05
N GLY A 243 -10.31 29.68 -67.07
CA GLY A 243 -9.78 30.78 -67.90
C GLY A 243 -8.27 30.95 -68.07
N GLY A 244 -7.51 29.88 -68.32
CA GLY A 244 -6.39 29.79 -69.29
C GLY A 244 -5.29 30.87 -69.37
N GLY A 245 -4.03 30.41 -69.39
CA GLY A 245 -2.97 31.11 -70.15
C GLY A 245 -1.53 30.98 -69.65
N LEU A 246 -0.81 30.01 -70.22
CA LEU A 246 0.63 30.11 -70.60
C LEU A 246 1.71 30.40 -69.54
N SER A 247 2.64 29.42 -69.46
CA SER A 247 4.11 29.58 -69.44
C SER A 247 4.79 29.62 -68.05
N CYS A 248 5.92 28.97 -67.77
CA CYS A 248 6.80 28.07 -68.56
C CYS A 248 7.60 27.10 -67.64
N ALA A 249 8.16 26.02 -68.20
CA ALA A 249 9.09 25.08 -67.53
C ALA A 249 10.44 25.76 -67.17
N ALA A 250 11.40 25.18 -66.43
CA ALA A 250 11.75 23.79 -66.06
C ALA A 250 12.59 23.82 -64.73
N THR A 251 13.19 22.79 -64.11
CA THR A 251 13.72 21.46 -64.54
C THR A 251 13.75 20.44 -63.38
N GLU A 252 13.31 19.22 -63.67
CA GLU A 252 13.89 17.88 -63.37
C GLU A 252 14.79 17.59 -62.13
N ALA A 253 14.46 16.49 -61.43
CA ALA A 253 15.27 15.75 -60.45
C ALA A 253 16.38 14.88 -61.12
N PRO A 254 17.25 14.14 -60.37
CA PRO A 254 16.94 12.77 -59.88
C PRO A 254 17.68 12.43 -58.52
N SER A 255 17.80 11.22 -57.94
CA SER A 255 17.46 9.81 -58.32
C SER A 255 17.43 8.84 -57.11
N THR A 256 16.36 8.05 -56.97
CA THR A 256 16.30 6.58 -56.67
C THR A 256 17.29 5.87 -55.71
N SER A 257 16.76 5.08 -54.75
CA SER A 257 16.79 3.58 -54.68
C SER A 257 16.47 3.13 -53.24
N ALA A 258 15.45 2.30 -52.90
CA ALA A 258 14.96 1.01 -53.40
C ALA A 258 15.78 -0.22 -52.96
N LEU A 259 15.18 -1.02 -52.04
CA LEU A 259 15.34 -2.47 -51.66
C LEU A 259 15.09 -2.61 -50.14
N GLY A 260 14.43 -3.63 -49.57
CA GLY A 260 13.66 -4.72 -50.18
C GLY A 260 13.49 -5.97 -49.28
N ALA A 261 12.23 -6.29 -48.93
CA ALA A 261 11.65 -7.64 -48.73
C ALA A 261 11.93 -8.52 -47.47
N LEU A 262 10.80 -8.97 -46.87
CA LEU A 262 10.50 -10.28 -46.21
C LEU A 262 11.31 -10.67 -44.94
N PHE A 263 10.75 -11.29 -43.89
CA PHE A 263 9.78 -12.41 -43.79
C PHE A 263 8.98 -12.33 -42.46
N GLY A 264 7.88 -13.08 -42.30
CA GLY A 264 7.12 -13.15 -41.04
C GLY A 264 6.71 -14.58 -40.60
N LEU A 265 6.20 -14.69 -39.36
CA LEU A 265 5.50 -15.86 -38.80
C LEU A 265 4.72 -15.40 -37.54
N MET A 266 3.40 -15.20 -37.54
CA MET A 266 2.29 -16.18 -37.40
C MET A 266 2.31 -17.11 -36.17
N ALA A 267 1.41 -16.79 -35.23
CA ALA A 267 0.40 -17.66 -34.61
C ALA A 267 0.72 -18.59 -33.40
N ALA A 268 0.30 -18.10 -32.21
CA ALA A 268 -0.88 -18.58 -31.44
C ALA A 268 -0.84 -19.83 -30.51
N LEU A 269 -1.77 -19.75 -29.52
CA LEU A 269 -2.48 -20.82 -28.78
C LEU A 269 -1.85 -21.43 -27.49
N LEU A 270 -2.29 -20.87 -26.36
CA LEU A 270 -3.10 -21.51 -25.29
C LEU A 270 -2.66 -22.82 -24.56
N ARG A 271 -2.91 -22.77 -23.24
CA ARG A 271 -3.29 -23.85 -22.27
C ARG A 271 -2.22 -24.54 -21.39
N ARG A 272 -2.14 -23.98 -20.17
CA ARG A 272 -2.50 -24.58 -18.85
C ARG A 272 -1.79 -25.85 -18.33
N ARG A 273 -1.35 -25.68 -17.07
CA ARG A 273 -1.31 -26.61 -15.90
C ARG A 273 -0.11 -27.56 -15.73
N ARG A 274 0.61 -27.27 -14.62
CA ARG A 274 1.09 -28.16 -13.54
C ARG A 274 1.10 -29.67 -13.84
N ALA A 275 2.29 -30.26 -13.77
CA ALA A 275 2.63 -31.26 -12.75
C ALA A 275 4.10 -31.05 -12.35
#